data_AF-A0A6H9WSK5-F1
#
_entry.id   AF-A0A6H9WSK5-F1
#
_cell.length_a   1.000
_cell.length_b   1.000
_cell.length_c   1.000
_cell.angle_alpha   90.00
_cell.angle_beta   90.00
_cell.angle_gamma   90.00
#
_symmetry.space_group_name_H-M   'P 1'
#
loop_
_entity.id
_entity.type
_entity.pdbx_description
1 polymer ?
#
loop_
_entity_poly.entity_id
_entity_poly.type
_entity_poly.pdbx_seq_one_letter_code
_entity_poly.pdbx_strand_id
1 'polypeptide(L)'
;MSRSLRRLPLVTIAAVALALAGCSGPSVPMQPAANANAPECADVTVRLPETVDGLELRTTNAQATGAWGSPATVLLHCGVATPEPTTDRCISLNGIDWVEDDADAPTYVYTTYGRSPAAQVTIDASGGTVSGTNVLMDLGGAIGYLPAVGGCVGPDDVIDMDDTKPPATTPLPEEPTKETSRVARNDSAVR
;
A
#
# COMPACT_ATOMS: atom_id res chain seq x y z
N MET A 1 66.58 0.12 -27.09
CA MET A 1 65.19 -0.35 -26.93
C MET A 1 64.42 0.67 -26.11
N SER A 2 63.69 1.58 -26.76
CA SER A 2 62.84 2.58 -26.09
C SER A 2 61.41 2.06 -26.05
N ARG A 3 60.91 1.71 -24.87
CA ARG A 3 59.50 1.34 -24.68
C ARG A 3 58.69 2.64 -24.62
N SER A 4 58.04 2.98 -25.73
CA SER A 4 57.04 4.04 -25.78
C SER A 4 55.85 3.62 -24.91
N LEU A 5 55.82 4.12 -23.68
CA LEU A 5 54.64 4.06 -22.81
C LEU A 5 53.56 4.93 -23.46
N ARG A 6 52.64 4.28 -24.18
CA ARG A 6 51.39 4.88 -24.64
C ARG A 6 50.69 5.48 -23.42
N ARG A 7 50.71 6.82 -23.32
CA ARG A 7 49.86 7.56 -22.39
C ARG A 7 48.42 7.34 -22.83
N LEU A 8 47.77 6.31 -22.31
CA LEU A 8 46.32 6.18 -22.43
C LEU A 8 45.71 7.47 -21.83
N PRO A 9 44.75 8.12 -22.51
CA PRO A 9 44.20 9.39 -22.07
C PRO A 9 43.40 9.16 -20.78
N LEU A 10 44.04 9.45 -19.64
CA LEU A 10 43.46 9.38 -18.28
C LEU A 10 42.13 10.15 -18.18
N VAL A 11 41.95 11.17 -19.04
CA VAL A 11 40.76 12.00 -19.16
C VAL A 11 39.51 11.19 -19.57
N THR A 12 39.66 10.20 -20.45
CA THR A 12 38.53 9.43 -20.97
C THR A 12 37.99 8.46 -19.92
N ILE A 13 38.86 7.90 -19.09
CA ILE A 13 38.48 7.02 -17.97
C ILE A 13 37.77 7.83 -16.88
N ALA A 14 38.27 9.03 -16.56
CA ALA A 14 37.66 9.91 -15.58
C ALA A 14 36.25 10.40 -16.00
N ALA A 15 36.06 10.74 -17.28
CA ALA A 15 34.77 11.17 -17.80
C ALA A 15 33.72 10.05 -17.76
N VAL A 16 34.12 8.79 -18.06
CA VAL A 16 33.23 7.63 -17.95
C VAL A 16 32.88 7.34 -16.49
N ALA A 17 33.83 7.46 -15.56
CA ALA A 17 33.56 7.25 -14.13
C ALA A 17 32.57 8.28 -13.55
N LEU A 18 32.66 9.56 -13.94
CA LEU A 18 31.70 10.59 -13.52
C LEU A 18 30.30 10.37 -14.13
N ALA A 19 30.22 9.85 -15.35
CA ALA A 19 28.93 9.53 -15.98
C ALA A 19 28.18 8.38 -15.27
N LEU A 20 28.88 7.47 -14.60
CA LEU A 20 28.27 6.37 -13.85
C LEU A 20 27.80 6.77 -12.43
N ALA A 21 28.30 7.88 -11.88
CA ALA A 21 27.97 8.31 -10.51
C ALA A 21 26.60 9.01 -10.38
N GLY A 22 25.87 9.22 -11.50
CA GLY A 22 24.63 9.99 -11.53
C GLY A 22 23.32 9.20 -11.46
N CYS A 23 23.34 7.86 -11.40
CA CYS A 23 22.12 7.06 -11.59
C CYS A 23 21.26 6.85 -10.34
N SER A 24 21.71 7.25 -9.14
CA SER A 24 20.94 7.10 -7.91
C SER A 24 20.84 8.43 -7.19
N GLY A 25 19.70 9.12 -7.39
CA GLY A 25 19.34 10.29 -6.58
C GLY A 25 19.24 9.96 -5.09
N PRO A 26 19.16 10.97 -4.20
CA PRO A 26 19.08 10.77 -2.76
C PRO A 26 17.78 10.05 -2.36
N SER A 27 17.88 8.74 -2.12
CA SER A 27 16.77 7.91 -1.65
C SER A 27 16.60 7.99 -0.13
N VAL A 28 15.36 7.94 0.34
CA VAL A 28 15.05 7.76 1.76
C VAL A 28 15.38 6.30 2.15
N PRO A 29 16.26 6.08 3.13
CA PRO A 29 16.59 4.72 3.59
C PRO A 29 15.43 4.14 4.40
N MET A 30 14.92 2.99 3.97
CA MET A 30 13.82 2.28 4.62
C MET A 30 14.11 0.78 4.65
N GLN A 31 13.27 0.02 5.37
CA GLN A 31 13.29 -1.44 5.34
C GLN A 31 11.94 -1.95 4.84
N PRO A 32 11.91 -3.04 4.06
CA PRO A 32 10.64 -3.64 3.66
C PRO A 32 9.94 -4.23 4.88
N ALA A 33 8.61 -4.16 4.90
CA ALA A 33 7.82 -4.92 5.85
C ALA A 33 7.90 -6.44 5.57
N ALA A 34 7.51 -7.26 6.54
CA ALA A 34 7.63 -8.72 6.46
C ALA A 34 6.92 -9.32 5.23
N ASN A 35 5.77 -8.75 4.82
CA ASN A 35 5.00 -9.18 3.66
C ASN A 35 5.03 -8.14 2.53
N ALA A 36 6.11 -7.34 2.41
CA ALA A 36 6.24 -6.32 1.36
C ALA A 36 6.17 -6.86 -0.08
N ASN A 37 6.44 -8.16 -0.27
CA ASN A 37 6.35 -8.85 -1.55
C ASN A 37 4.93 -9.38 -1.87
N ALA A 38 3.94 -9.09 -1.04
CA ALA A 38 2.54 -9.42 -1.32
C ALA A 38 2.07 -8.72 -2.61
N PRO A 39 1.42 -9.43 -3.56
CA PRO A 39 0.95 -8.83 -4.81
C PRO A 39 0.07 -7.59 -4.62
N GLU A 40 -0.74 -7.56 -3.58
CA GLU A 40 -1.63 -6.46 -3.22
C GLU A 40 -0.86 -5.16 -2.91
N CYS A 41 0.36 -5.28 -2.37
CA CYS A 41 1.22 -4.11 -2.13
C CYS A 41 1.79 -3.50 -3.43
N ALA A 42 1.84 -4.27 -4.52
CA ALA A 42 2.16 -3.70 -5.82
C ALA A 42 1.04 -2.76 -6.28
N ASP A 43 -0.22 -3.11 -6.03
CA ASP A 43 -1.36 -2.25 -6.39
C ASP A 43 -1.36 -0.91 -5.65
N VAL A 44 -0.92 -0.90 -4.39
CA VAL A 44 -0.70 0.34 -3.63
C VAL A 44 0.47 1.13 -4.20
N THR A 45 1.62 0.47 -4.40
CA THR A 45 2.88 1.16 -4.73
C THR A 45 2.83 1.82 -6.11
N VAL A 46 2.18 1.21 -7.09
CA VAL A 46 2.05 1.79 -8.45
C VAL A 46 1.04 2.93 -8.53
N ARG A 47 0.31 3.21 -7.43
CA ARG A 47 -0.74 4.24 -7.35
C ARG A 47 -0.44 5.28 -6.28
N LEU A 48 0.78 5.30 -5.73
CA LEU A 48 1.16 6.31 -4.76
C LEU A 48 1.01 7.71 -5.36
N PRO A 49 0.39 8.66 -4.64
CA PRO A 49 0.25 10.02 -5.12
C PRO A 49 1.60 10.74 -5.12
N GLU A 50 1.78 11.63 -6.09
CA GLU A 50 2.97 12.49 -6.19
C GLU A 50 3.09 13.44 -4.98
N THR A 51 1.97 13.76 -4.33
CA THR A 51 1.93 14.62 -3.15
C THR A 51 1.00 14.06 -2.08
N VAL A 52 1.37 14.26 -0.81
CA VAL A 52 0.55 13.95 0.38
C VAL A 52 0.64 15.12 1.34
N ASP A 53 -0.50 15.74 1.68
CA ASP A 53 -0.57 16.97 2.47
C ASP A 53 0.36 18.09 1.95
N GLY A 54 0.47 18.17 0.61
CA GLY A 54 1.38 19.09 -0.08
C GLY A 54 2.88 18.73 0.00
N LEU A 55 3.24 17.62 0.64
CA LEU A 55 4.60 17.10 0.67
C LEU A 55 4.89 16.28 -0.59
N GLU A 56 6.00 16.56 -1.24
CA GLU A 56 6.44 15.87 -2.46
C GLU A 56 6.92 14.45 -2.18
N LEU A 57 6.55 13.51 -3.05
CA LEU A 57 6.98 12.12 -3.04
C LEU A 57 8.50 12.00 -3.22
N ARG A 58 9.09 11.03 -2.54
CA ARG A 58 10.51 10.70 -2.59
C ARG A 58 10.73 9.27 -2.98
N THR A 59 11.83 9.06 -3.70
CA THR A 59 12.36 7.73 -3.95
C THR A 59 12.80 7.07 -2.65
N THR A 60 12.38 5.83 -2.44
CA THR A 60 12.81 4.97 -1.33
C THR A 60 13.69 3.84 -1.86
N ASN A 61 14.40 3.12 -0.99
CA ASN A 61 15.26 2.00 -1.36
C ASN A 61 14.76 0.62 -0.89
N ALA A 62 13.51 0.54 -0.43
CA ALA A 62 12.87 -0.67 0.04
C ALA A 62 11.57 -0.97 -0.72
N GLN A 63 11.22 -2.25 -0.84
CA GLN A 63 10.00 -2.67 -1.52
C GLN A 63 8.75 -2.26 -0.75
N ALA A 64 7.67 -1.94 -1.47
CA ALA A 64 6.38 -1.59 -0.89
C ALA A 64 6.44 -0.46 0.15
N THR A 65 7.27 0.55 -0.13
CA THR A 65 7.42 1.74 0.72
C THR A 65 7.15 3.01 -0.06
N GLY A 66 6.75 4.06 0.66
CA GLY A 66 6.62 5.43 0.16
C GLY A 66 7.14 6.41 1.19
N ALA A 67 7.62 7.57 0.74
CA ALA A 67 8.08 8.63 1.64
C ALA A 67 7.78 10.00 1.03
N TRP A 68 7.34 10.96 1.85
CA TRP A 68 7.04 12.32 1.41
C TRP A 68 7.69 13.37 2.32
N GLY A 69 8.08 14.51 1.73
CA GLY A 69 8.65 15.66 2.44
C GLY A 69 10.18 15.72 2.47
N SER A 70 10.78 16.88 2.74
CA SER A 70 12.25 17.05 2.82
C SER A 70 12.66 17.87 4.06
N PRO A 71 13.07 17.24 5.18
CA PRO A 71 13.28 15.80 5.39
C PRO A 71 11.98 14.98 5.31
N ALA A 72 12.09 13.66 5.12
CA ALA A 72 10.91 12.80 5.02
C ALA A 72 10.11 12.84 6.33
N THR A 73 8.82 13.15 6.22
CA THR A 73 7.92 13.37 7.35
C THR A 73 6.79 12.34 7.40
N VAL A 74 6.38 11.84 6.23
CA VAL A 74 5.39 10.78 6.08
C VAL A 74 6.09 9.58 5.48
N LEU A 75 5.99 8.42 6.12
CA LEU A 75 6.54 7.15 5.67
C LEU A 75 5.42 6.11 5.57
N LEU A 76 5.34 5.42 4.43
CA LEU A 76 4.40 4.34 4.18
C LEU A 76 5.17 3.01 4.11
N HIS A 77 4.64 1.98 4.77
CA HIS A 77 5.00 0.58 4.57
C HIS A 77 3.74 -0.21 4.24
N CYS A 78 3.72 -0.96 3.15
CA CYS A 78 2.71 -1.98 2.90
C CYS A 78 3.28 -3.36 3.18
N GLY A 79 2.46 -4.27 3.71
CA GLY A 79 2.89 -5.62 4.07
C GLY A 79 3.26 -5.77 5.54
N VAL A 80 2.80 -4.86 6.41
CA VAL A 80 2.94 -5.04 7.86
C VAL A 80 1.95 -6.10 8.36
N ALA A 81 2.11 -6.55 9.61
CA ALA A 81 1.15 -7.45 10.23
C ALA A 81 -0.22 -6.77 10.31
N THR A 82 -1.27 -7.50 9.94
CA THR A 82 -2.65 -7.03 10.13
C THR A 82 -2.93 -6.93 11.63
N PRO A 83 -3.45 -5.79 12.14
CA PRO A 83 -3.79 -5.69 13.55
C PRO A 83 -4.88 -6.70 13.92
N GLU A 84 -4.69 -7.35 15.07
CA GLU A 84 -5.72 -8.16 15.71
C GLU A 84 -6.86 -7.25 16.25
N PRO A 85 -8.03 -7.80 16.59
CA PRO A 85 -9.08 -7.03 17.24
C PRO A 85 -8.56 -6.27 18.46
N THR A 86 -8.76 -4.94 18.45
CA THR A 86 -8.23 -4.02 19.45
C THR A 86 -9.30 -3.03 19.92
N THR A 87 -9.08 -2.46 21.11
CA THR A 87 -9.84 -1.32 21.65
C THR A 87 -9.16 0.02 21.39
N ASP A 88 -8.01 0.02 20.73
CA ASP A 88 -7.30 1.24 20.35
C ASP A 88 -8.16 2.11 19.42
N ARG A 89 -7.78 3.38 19.32
CA ARG A 89 -8.57 4.35 18.57
C ARG A 89 -8.61 3.95 17.08
N CYS A 90 -9.81 3.59 16.63
CA CYS A 90 -10.11 3.21 15.26
C CYS A 90 -10.77 4.39 14.53
N ILE A 91 -10.18 4.83 13.41
CA ILE A 91 -10.61 5.99 12.63
C ILE A 91 -10.99 5.53 11.23
N SER A 92 -12.23 5.81 10.81
CA SER A 92 -12.71 5.53 9.46
C SER A 92 -12.61 6.78 8.59
N LEU A 93 -11.81 6.71 7.51
CA LEU A 93 -11.66 7.77 6.52
C LEU A 93 -11.81 7.18 5.11
N ASN A 94 -12.80 7.66 4.35
CA ASN A 94 -13.06 7.24 2.97
C ASN A 94 -13.14 5.71 2.78
N GLY A 95 -13.75 4.99 3.73
CA GLY A 95 -13.89 3.53 3.68
C GLY A 95 -12.61 2.76 4.00
N ILE A 96 -11.60 3.44 4.56
CA ILE A 96 -10.40 2.83 5.10
C ILE A 96 -10.39 3.08 6.60
N ASP A 97 -10.28 1.99 7.34
CA ASP A 97 -10.21 2.01 8.79
C ASP A 97 -8.76 1.98 9.23
N TRP A 98 -8.42 2.75 10.26
CA TRP A 98 -7.07 2.96 10.75
C TRP A 98 -7.04 2.82 12.26
N VAL A 99 -6.17 1.97 12.78
CA VAL A 99 -5.78 1.99 14.19
C VAL A 99 -4.67 3.03 14.35
N GLU A 100 -4.89 4.00 15.23
CA GLU A 100 -3.92 5.03 15.62
C GLU A 100 -3.12 4.57 16.84
N ASP A 101 -1.80 4.69 16.74
CA ASP A 101 -0.84 4.58 17.83
C ASP A 101 -0.13 5.93 18.00
N ASP A 102 -0.32 6.54 19.18
CA ASP A 102 0.22 7.83 19.59
C ASP A 102 1.25 7.73 20.73
N ALA A 103 1.74 6.52 21.03
CA ALA A 103 2.65 6.28 22.15
C ALA A 103 3.95 7.10 22.08
N ASP A 104 4.42 7.37 20.86
CA ASP A 104 5.65 8.11 20.56
C ASP A 104 5.38 9.54 20.02
N ALA A 105 4.25 10.14 20.39
CA ALA A 105 3.92 11.51 20.00
C ALA A 105 5.10 12.48 20.26
N PRO A 106 5.46 13.36 19.29
CA PRO A 106 4.67 13.78 18.13
C PRO A 106 4.82 12.89 16.88
N THR A 107 5.37 11.68 16.98
CA THR A 107 5.31 10.69 15.91
C THR A 107 4.06 9.83 16.08
N TYR A 108 3.21 9.79 15.06
CA TYR A 108 1.98 9.00 15.05
C TYR A 108 2.10 7.88 14.04
N VAL A 109 1.57 6.71 14.39
CA VAL A 109 1.54 5.53 13.50
C VAL A 109 0.10 5.12 13.25
N TYR A 110 -0.30 5.10 11.99
CA TYR A 110 -1.63 4.66 11.57
C TYR A 110 -1.48 3.35 10.81
N THR A 111 -2.13 2.28 11.28
CA THR A 111 -2.12 0.98 10.60
C THR A 111 -3.53 0.64 10.12
N THR A 112 -3.68 0.26 8.85
CA THR A 112 -4.99 -0.09 8.30
C THR A 112 -5.58 -1.28 9.05
N TYR A 113 -6.83 -1.13 9.50
CA TYR A 113 -7.59 -2.17 10.16
C TYR A 113 -8.51 -2.88 9.19
N GLY A 114 -8.72 -4.18 9.41
CA GLY A 114 -9.59 -4.99 8.56
C GLY A 114 -9.10 -5.14 7.11
N ARG A 115 -7.80 -4.97 6.84
CA ARG A 115 -7.18 -5.18 5.52
C ARG A 115 -6.01 -6.15 5.60
N SER A 116 -5.85 -6.97 4.57
CA SER A 116 -4.76 -7.97 4.48
C SER A 116 -4.13 -7.98 3.09
N PRO A 117 -2.81 -7.73 2.96
CA PRO A 117 -1.91 -7.24 4.02
C PRO A 117 -2.33 -5.85 4.54
N ALA A 118 -1.85 -5.47 5.72
CA ALA A 118 -2.04 -4.12 6.23
C ALA A 118 -0.98 -3.14 5.68
N ALA A 119 -1.37 -1.88 5.58
CA ALA A 119 -0.47 -0.76 5.35
C ALA A 119 -0.32 0.06 6.64
N GLN A 120 0.87 0.62 6.85
CA GLN A 120 1.21 1.47 7.97
C GLN A 120 1.75 2.80 7.48
N VAL A 121 1.28 3.89 8.05
CA VAL A 121 1.72 5.25 7.79
C VAL A 121 2.28 5.83 9.08
N THR A 122 3.55 6.20 9.07
CA THR A 122 4.21 6.92 10.17
C THR A 122 4.30 8.39 9.80
N ILE A 123 3.90 9.27 10.71
CA ILE A 123 3.88 10.73 10.51
C ILE A 123 4.65 11.39 11.65
N ASP A 124 5.72 12.10 11.34
CA ASP A 124 6.43 12.96 12.29
C ASP A 124 5.80 14.37 12.31
N ALA A 125 4.96 14.64 13.30
CA ALA A 125 4.30 15.93 13.45
C ALA A 125 5.13 16.97 14.23
N SER A 126 6.41 16.72 14.54
CA SER A 126 7.26 17.63 15.32
C SER A 126 7.42 19.02 14.69
N GLY A 127 7.31 19.13 13.36
CA GLY A 127 7.34 20.38 12.60
C GLY A 127 6.02 21.16 12.58
N GLY A 128 4.93 20.61 13.15
CA GLY A 128 3.62 21.28 13.30
C GLY A 128 2.88 21.63 12.01
N THR A 129 3.34 21.13 10.86
CA THR A 129 2.85 21.52 9.53
C THR A 129 2.10 20.41 8.80
N VAL A 130 2.03 19.21 9.38
CA VAL A 130 1.42 18.02 8.74
C VAL A 130 0.13 17.63 9.44
N SER A 131 -0.94 17.44 8.66
CA SER A 131 -2.25 16.99 9.11
C SER A 131 -2.41 15.49 8.88
N GLY A 132 -2.48 14.70 9.96
CA GLY A 132 -2.71 13.25 9.87
C GLY A 132 -3.95 12.90 9.04
N THR A 133 -5.06 13.62 9.21
CA THR A 133 -6.29 13.41 8.43
C THR A 133 -6.07 13.63 6.93
N ASN A 134 -5.37 14.70 6.53
CA ASN A 134 -5.10 14.97 5.11
C ASN A 134 -4.21 13.89 4.52
N VAL A 135 -3.16 13.50 5.26
CA VAL A 135 -2.25 12.43 4.87
C VAL A 135 -3.00 11.13 4.58
N LEU A 136 -3.89 10.72 5.49
CA LEU A 136 -4.67 9.48 5.33
C LEU A 136 -5.71 9.59 4.20
N MET A 137 -6.31 10.77 3.99
CA MET A 137 -7.24 11.00 2.87
C MET A 137 -6.53 10.92 1.51
N ASP A 138 -5.38 11.56 1.36
CA ASP A 138 -4.60 11.58 0.11
C ASP A 138 -4.10 10.18 -0.27
N LEU A 139 -3.70 9.39 0.72
CA LEU A 139 -3.28 8.00 0.51
C LEU A 139 -4.45 7.04 0.24
N GLY A 140 -5.68 7.45 0.53
CA GLY A 140 -6.84 6.56 0.45
C GLY A 140 -7.09 5.99 -0.95
N GLY A 141 -6.79 6.76 -2.00
CA GLY A 141 -6.91 6.28 -3.38
C GLY A 141 -5.98 5.11 -3.71
N ALA A 142 -4.78 5.05 -3.10
CA ALA A 142 -3.83 3.96 -3.29
C ALA A 142 -4.15 2.78 -2.35
N ILE A 143 -4.41 3.07 -1.08
CA ILE A 143 -4.62 2.05 -0.04
C ILE A 143 -5.97 1.34 -0.17
N GLY A 144 -6.95 2.00 -0.77
CA GLY A 144 -8.28 1.42 -1.02
C GLY A 144 -8.25 0.14 -1.85
N TYR A 145 -7.18 -0.12 -2.62
CA TYR A 145 -6.97 -1.34 -3.40
C TYR A 145 -6.62 -2.58 -2.56
N LEU A 146 -6.18 -2.41 -1.31
CA LEU A 146 -5.94 -3.55 -0.42
C LEU A 146 -7.27 -4.24 -0.10
N PRO A 147 -7.37 -5.59 -0.13
CA PRO A 147 -8.60 -6.28 0.20
C PRO A 147 -9.12 -5.93 1.61
N ALA A 148 -10.39 -5.55 1.70
CA ALA A 148 -11.08 -5.33 2.97
C ALA A 148 -11.76 -6.63 3.44
N VAL A 149 -11.47 -7.03 4.67
CA VAL A 149 -11.94 -8.27 5.32
C VAL A 149 -12.62 -7.98 6.67
N GLY A 150 -12.62 -6.73 7.13
CA GLY A 150 -13.25 -6.25 8.36
C GLY A 150 -13.20 -4.73 8.43
N GLY A 151 -13.54 -4.16 9.58
CA GLY A 151 -13.51 -2.72 9.76
C GLY A 151 -13.77 -2.28 11.20
N CYS A 152 -13.68 -0.97 11.45
CA CYS A 152 -14.03 -0.39 12.75
C CYS A 152 -15.50 -0.69 13.07
N VAL A 153 -15.81 -0.90 14.36
CA VAL A 153 -17.19 -1.04 14.85
C VAL A 153 -17.51 0.07 15.84
N GLY A 154 -18.69 0.65 15.73
CA GLY A 154 -19.19 1.71 16.59
C GLY A 154 -20.50 1.34 17.32
N PRO A 155 -20.99 2.22 18.21
CA PRO A 155 -22.26 2.02 18.92
C PRO A 155 -23.46 1.86 17.99
N ASP A 156 -23.43 2.48 16.81
CA ASP A 156 -24.52 2.39 15.84
C ASP A 156 -24.61 0.97 15.22
N ASP A 157 -23.48 0.27 15.07
CA ASP A 157 -23.44 -1.08 14.49
C ASP A 157 -24.06 -2.15 15.40
N VAL A 158 -24.19 -1.88 16.71
CA VAL A 158 -24.85 -2.78 17.66
C VAL A 158 -26.35 -2.49 17.81
N ILE A 159 -26.81 -1.30 17.39
CA ILE A 159 -28.22 -0.90 17.47
C ILE A 159 -29.01 -1.46 16.28
N ASP A 160 -28.36 -1.63 15.13
CA ASP A 160 -28.95 -2.17 13.89
C ASP A 160 -29.14 -3.71 13.89
N MET A 161 -28.96 -4.40 15.01
CA MET A 161 -29.27 -5.84 15.16
C MET A 161 -30.79 -6.14 15.28
N ASP A 162 -31.65 -5.23 14.82
CA ASP A 162 -33.11 -5.40 14.74
C ASP A 162 -33.52 -5.75 13.28
N ASP A 163 -33.29 -7.00 12.88
CA ASP A 163 -33.82 -7.81 11.75
C ASP A 163 -34.17 -7.17 10.37
N THR A 164 -33.87 -5.91 10.10
CA THR A 164 -34.40 -5.18 8.92
C THR A 164 -33.32 -4.81 7.89
N LYS A 165 -32.04 -5.00 8.22
CA LYS A 165 -30.92 -4.78 7.29
C LYS A 165 -30.17 -6.10 7.06
N PRO A 166 -30.26 -6.71 5.85
CA PRO A 166 -29.43 -7.86 5.54
C PRO A 166 -27.95 -7.47 5.68
N PRO A 167 -27.10 -8.35 6.25
CA PRO A 167 -25.67 -8.10 6.31
C PRO A 167 -25.15 -7.88 4.88
N ALA A 168 -24.24 -6.91 4.71
CA ALA A 168 -23.55 -6.67 3.46
C ALA A 168 -22.72 -7.91 3.08
N THR A 169 -23.39 -8.87 2.46
CA THR A 169 -22.79 -10.11 1.99
C THR A 169 -22.11 -9.77 0.68
N THR A 170 -20.78 -9.69 0.73
CA THR A 170 -19.95 -9.86 -0.46
C THR A 170 -20.42 -11.13 -1.18
N PRO A 171 -20.83 -11.07 -2.46
CA PRO A 171 -21.25 -12.27 -3.17
C PRO A 171 -20.11 -13.28 -3.17
N LEU A 172 -20.34 -14.46 -2.60
CA LEU A 172 -19.50 -15.61 -2.89
C LEU A 172 -19.55 -15.86 -4.41
N PRO A 173 -18.44 -16.28 -5.05
CA PRO A 173 -18.49 -16.70 -6.43
C PRO A 173 -19.46 -17.89 -6.55
N GLU A 174 -20.50 -17.73 -7.38
CA GLU A 174 -21.44 -18.81 -7.71
C GLU A 174 -20.67 -20.02 -8.25
N GLU A 175 -20.82 -21.18 -7.60
CA GLU A 175 -20.36 -22.45 -8.14
C GLU A 175 -21.05 -22.69 -9.50
N PRO A 176 -20.30 -23.13 -10.55
CA PRO A 176 -20.89 -23.32 -11.86
C PRO A 176 -21.93 -24.44 -11.79
N THR A 177 -23.17 -24.08 -12.10
CA THR A 177 -24.31 -25.00 -12.14
C THR A 177 -24.02 -26.12 -13.12
N LYS A 178 -24.09 -27.36 -12.63
CA LYS A 178 -23.88 -28.58 -13.39
C LYS A 178 -24.99 -28.72 -14.46
N GLU A 179 -24.68 -28.31 -15.68
CA GLU A 179 -25.58 -28.45 -16.83
C GLU A 179 -25.95 -29.92 -17.03
N THR A 180 -27.24 -30.19 -16.88
CA THR A 180 -27.80 -31.53 -16.90
C THR A 180 -27.85 -32.01 -18.34
N SER A 181 -26.93 -32.92 -18.67
CA SER A 181 -26.92 -33.70 -19.91
C SER A 181 -28.30 -34.30 -20.21
N ARG A 182 -29.04 -33.71 -21.16
CA ARG A 182 -30.18 -34.36 -21.82
C ARG A 182 -29.76 -34.86 -23.20
N VAL A 183 -29.47 -36.15 -23.20
CA VAL A 183 -29.52 -37.11 -24.29
C VAL A 183 -30.48 -36.70 -25.42
N ALA A 184 -29.90 -36.38 -26.58
CA ALA A 184 -30.62 -36.36 -27.85
C ALA A 184 -30.98 -37.80 -28.24
N ARG A 185 -32.25 -38.17 -28.12
CA ARG A 185 -32.82 -39.33 -28.81
C ARG A 185 -33.29 -38.86 -30.19
N ASN A 186 -32.54 -39.21 -31.23
CA ASN A 186 -32.95 -39.06 -32.62
C ASN A 186 -33.67 -40.33 -33.06
N ASP A 187 -35.01 -40.34 -32.97
CA ASP A 187 -35.84 -41.37 -33.57
C ASP A 187 -35.94 -41.12 -35.09
N SER A 188 -35.13 -41.85 -35.86
CA SER A 188 -35.31 -41.99 -37.30
C SER A 188 -36.41 -43.02 -37.56
N ALA A 189 -37.61 -42.55 -37.89
CA ALA A 189 -38.70 -43.39 -38.38
C ALA A 189 -38.99 -43.07 -39.86
N VAL A 190 -38.56 -44.01 -40.71
CA VAL A 190 -39.21 -44.53 -41.92
C VAL A 190 -40.44 -43.75 -42.42
N ARG A 191 -40.31 -43.10 -43.59
CA ARG A 191 -41.20 -43.24 -44.76
C ARG A 191 -40.67 -42.47 -45.96
#